data_AF-L1KNW7-F1
#
_entry.id   AF-L1KNW7-F1
#
_cell.length_a   1.000
_cell.length_b   1.000
_cell.length_c   1.000
_cell.angle_alpha   90.00
_cell.angle_beta   90.00
_cell.angle_gamma   90.00
#
_symmetry.space_group_name_H-M   'P 1'
#
loop_
_entity.id
_entity.type
_entity.pdbx_description
1 polymer ?
#
loop_
_entity_poly.entity_id
_entity_poly.type
_entity_poly.pdbx_seq_one_letter_code
_entity_poly.pdbx_strand_id
1 'polypeptide(L)'
;MPLQSASRRRLRDKQLRERRVHPRYNDDEFDLVQKAAALSRMKPGGYVAECALAAARAEDPTAAVADYRAMVKALMAANGQLGKVGSNLNQLTRHLNQDGAWPHPDTVQRLLDRVEASIAGLDIAVAQITEAR
;
A
#
# COMPACT_ATOMS: atom_id res chain seq x y z
N MET A 1 34.07 32.07 -0.87
CA MET A 1 33.35 30.80 -1.13
C MET A 1 32.25 31.07 -2.15
N PRO A 2 32.32 30.55 -3.39
CA PRO A 2 31.26 30.80 -4.36
C PRO A 2 30.01 30.00 -3.97
N LEU A 3 28.86 30.69 -3.94
CA LEU A 3 27.54 30.08 -3.76
C LEU A 3 27.26 29.17 -4.95
N GLN A 4 27.35 27.87 -4.73
CA GLN A 4 26.98 26.85 -5.72
C GLN A 4 25.49 27.05 -6.05
N SER A 5 25.21 27.54 -7.26
CA SER A 5 23.85 27.71 -7.73
C SER A 5 23.21 26.33 -7.86
N ALA A 6 22.30 26.01 -6.93
CA ALA A 6 21.52 24.80 -7.04
C ALA A 6 20.82 24.81 -8.41
N SER A 7 21.16 23.83 -9.25
CA SER A 7 20.53 23.64 -10.56
C SER A 7 19.02 23.77 -10.41
N ARG A 8 18.42 24.74 -11.12
CA ARG A 8 16.98 25.02 -10.98
C ARG A 8 16.21 23.80 -11.49
N ARG A 9 15.50 23.17 -10.55
CA ARG A 9 14.79 21.89 -10.72
C ARG A 9 13.62 21.96 -11.72
N ARG A 10 13.17 23.18 -12.07
CA ARG A 10 12.12 23.46 -13.07
C ARG A 10 12.39 24.79 -13.75
N LEU A 11 11.88 24.97 -14.96
CA LEU A 11 11.87 26.27 -15.62
C LEU A 11 11.15 27.28 -14.72
N ARG A 12 11.75 28.48 -14.62
CA ARG A 12 11.15 29.59 -13.88
C ARG A 12 9.83 29.93 -14.56
N ASP A 13 8.75 29.89 -13.78
CA ASP A 13 7.46 30.38 -14.22
C ASP A 13 7.42 31.90 -14.02
N LYS A 14 6.72 32.61 -14.90
CA LYS A 14 6.53 34.06 -14.80
C LYS A 14 5.65 34.41 -13.60
N GLN A 15 4.75 33.50 -13.22
CA GLN A 15 3.84 33.66 -12.08
C GLN A 15 4.20 32.71 -10.94
N LEU A 16 3.84 33.09 -9.72
CA LEU A 16 3.97 32.21 -8.56
C LEU A 16 2.98 31.04 -8.70
N ARG A 17 3.43 29.84 -8.34
CA ARG A 17 2.54 28.67 -8.28
C ARG A 17 1.67 28.75 -7.02
N GLU A 18 0.39 29.04 -7.19
CA GLU A 18 -0.56 29.24 -6.07
C GLU A 18 -1.20 27.93 -5.58
N ARG A 19 -1.35 26.94 -6.46
CA ARG A 19 -1.99 25.65 -6.15
C ARG A 19 -0.99 24.71 -5.47
N ARG A 20 -1.42 24.06 -4.40
CA ARG A 20 -0.61 23.13 -3.59
C ARG A 20 -1.44 21.96 -3.09
N VAL A 21 -0.79 20.80 -2.98
CA VAL A 21 -1.31 19.58 -2.38
C VAL A 21 -0.44 19.26 -1.16
N HIS A 22 -1.04 18.75 -0.09
CA HIS A 22 -0.36 18.41 1.15
C HIS A 22 -0.50 16.91 1.44
N PRO A 23 0.35 16.05 0.83
CA PRO A 23 0.40 14.63 1.19
C PRO A 23 0.73 14.45 2.66
N ARG A 24 0.16 13.41 3.27
CA ARG A 24 0.50 12.97 4.63
C ARG A 24 1.26 11.65 4.54
N TYR A 25 2.24 11.49 5.40
CA TYR A 25 3.10 10.32 5.50
C TYR A 25 3.20 9.91 6.96
N ASN A 26 3.26 8.62 7.24
CA ASN A 26 3.84 8.12 8.48
C ASN A 26 5.38 8.20 8.42
N ASP A 27 6.06 7.83 9.51
CA ASP A 27 7.52 7.98 9.63
C ASP A 27 8.27 7.15 8.58
N ASP A 28 7.87 5.90 8.36
CA ASP A 28 8.50 5.00 7.37
C ASP A 28 8.30 5.50 5.93
N GLU A 29 7.08 5.94 5.59
CA GLU A 29 6.75 6.53 4.30
C GLU A 29 7.56 7.80 4.04
N PHE A 30 7.73 8.64 5.07
CA PHE A 30 8.51 9.87 4.95
C PHE A 30 10.00 9.55 4.78
N ASP A 31 10.54 8.57 5.49
CA ASP A 31 11.92 8.12 5.34
C ASP A 31 12.20 7.56 3.93
N LEU A 32 11.26 6.82 3.34
CA LEU A 32 11.36 6.38 1.95
C LEU A 32 11.45 7.57 0.99
N VAL A 33 10.59 8.59 1.17
CA VAL A 33 10.63 9.82 0.36
C VAL A 33 11.95 10.57 0.55
N GLN A 34 12.46 10.66 1.78
CA GLN A 34 13.73 11.33 2.07
C GLN A 34 14.90 10.63 1.38
N LYS A 35 14.97 9.30 1.47
CA LYS A 35 16.01 8.48 0.80
C LYS A 35 15.97 8.66 -0.71
N ALA A 36 14.79 8.53 -1.32
CA ALA A 36 14.63 8.67 -2.77
C ALA A 36 14.94 10.10 -3.27
N ALA A 37 14.56 11.12 -2.50
CA ALA A 37 14.92 12.50 -2.78
C ALA A 37 16.43 12.73 -2.71
N ALA A 38 17.11 12.16 -1.72
CA ALA A 38 18.56 12.24 -1.57
C ALA A 38 19.28 11.59 -2.77
N LEU A 39 18.85 10.39 -3.20
CA LEU A 39 19.38 9.72 -4.40
C LEU A 39 19.20 10.57 -5.65
N SER A 40 18.09 11.29 -5.75
CA SER A 40 17.79 12.21 -6.85
C SER A 40 18.46 13.60 -6.70
N ARG A 41 19.21 13.84 -5.61
CA ARG A 41 19.82 15.15 -5.27
C ARG A 41 18.79 16.28 -5.15
N MET A 42 17.61 15.95 -4.62
CA MET A 42 16.47 16.85 -4.45
C MET A 42 16.11 17.02 -2.97
N LYS A 43 15.45 18.14 -2.64
CA LYS A 43 14.75 18.25 -1.34
C LYS A 43 13.45 17.44 -1.42
N PRO A 44 12.97 16.82 -0.34
CA PRO A 44 11.77 15.96 -0.34
C PRO A 44 10.55 16.57 -1.05
N GLY A 45 10.16 17.80 -0.70
CA GLY A 45 9.00 18.45 -1.35
C GLY A 45 9.18 18.72 -2.85
N GLY A 46 10.42 18.97 -3.29
CA GLY A 46 10.72 19.12 -4.71
C GLY A 46 10.70 17.80 -5.46
N TYR A 47 11.22 16.74 -4.83
CA TYR A 47 11.18 15.38 -5.35
C TYR A 47 9.73 14.92 -5.56
N VAL A 48 8.89 15.04 -4.53
CA VAL A 48 7.46 14.67 -4.61
C VAL A 48 6.75 15.43 -5.72
N ALA A 49 7.01 16.73 -5.88
CA ALA A 49 6.41 17.53 -6.94
C ALA A 49 6.83 17.05 -8.34
N GLU A 50 8.12 16.78 -8.57
CA GLU A 50 8.59 16.28 -9.87
C GLU A 50 8.08 14.87 -10.17
N CYS A 51 8.11 13.95 -9.21
CA CYS A 51 7.58 12.60 -9.39
C CYS A 51 6.09 12.62 -9.74
N ALA A 52 5.29 13.42 -9.03
CA ALA A 52 3.86 13.56 -9.32
C ALA A 52 3.59 14.09 -10.72
N LEU A 53 4.41 15.03 -11.19
CA LEU A 53 4.28 15.59 -12.54
C LEU A 53 4.81 14.67 -13.63
N ALA A 54 5.89 13.94 -13.36
CA ALA A 54 6.41 12.93 -14.28
C ALA A 54 5.36 11.84 -14.50
N ALA A 55 4.75 11.32 -13.42
CA ALA A 55 3.66 10.35 -13.52
C ALA A 55 2.44 10.93 -14.27
N ALA A 56 2.05 12.17 -13.98
CA ALA A 56 0.92 12.82 -14.67
C ALA A 56 1.19 13.13 -16.16
N ARG A 57 2.46 13.16 -16.58
CA ARG A 57 2.87 13.41 -17.97
C ARG A 57 3.20 12.14 -18.75
N ALA A 58 3.15 10.98 -18.10
CA ALA A 58 3.35 9.69 -18.78
C ALA A 58 2.27 9.47 -19.85
N GLU A 59 2.56 8.62 -20.83
CA GLU A 59 1.62 8.26 -21.90
C GLU A 59 0.34 7.60 -21.34
N ASP A 60 0.49 6.79 -20.30
CA ASP A 60 -0.61 6.31 -19.46
C ASP A 60 -0.34 6.64 -17.98
N PRO A 61 -0.88 7.77 -17.47
CA PRO A 61 -0.75 8.16 -16.07
C PRO A 61 -1.41 7.17 -15.09
N THR A 62 -2.37 6.38 -15.55
CA THR A 62 -3.03 5.37 -14.72
C THR A 62 -2.09 4.20 -14.51
N ALA A 63 -1.47 3.71 -15.59
CA ALA A 63 -0.46 2.65 -15.54
C ALA A 63 0.75 3.05 -14.67
N ALA A 64 1.21 4.30 -14.74
CA ALA A 64 2.34 4.80 -13.95
C ALA A 64 2.16 4.67 -12.42
N VAL A 65 0.92 4.49 -11.94
CA VAL A 65 0.59 4.33 -10.52
C VAL A 65 -0.22 3.05 -10.28
N ALA A 66 -0.52 2.26 -11.32
CA ALA A 66 -1.46 1.15 -11.26
C ALA A 66 -0.95 -0.01 -10.41
N ASP A 67 0.31 -0.42 -10.62
CA ASP A 67 0.85 -1.65 -10.00
C ASP A 67 0.83 -1.56 -8.47
N TYR A 68 1.34 -0.47 -7.90
CA TYR A 68 1.29 -0.24 -6.46
C TYR A 68 -0.15 -0.18 -5.93
N ARG A 69 -1.07 0.49 -6.64
CA ARG A 69 -2.47 0.62 -6.19
C ARG A 69 -3.22 -0.71 -6.27
N ALA A 70 -2.99 -1.50 -7.33
CA ALA A 70 -3.57 -2.82 -7.49
C ALA A 70 -3.09 -3.74 -6.38
N MET A 71 -1.79 -3.72 -6.09
CA MET A 71 -1.15 -4.47 -5.03
C MET A 71 -1.71 -4.13 -3.63
N VAL A 72 -1.78 -2.84 -3.27
CA VAL A 72 -2.36 -2.41 -1.98
C VAL A 72 -3.83 -2.84 -1.88
N LYS A 73 -4.61 -2.71 -2.96
CA LYS A 73 -6.00 -3.18 -2.97
C LYS A 73 -6.11 -4.69 -2.75
N ALA A 74 -5.25 -5.48 -3.38
CA ALA A 74 -5.22 -6.93 -3.21
C ALA A 74 -4.90 -7.31 -1.75
N LEU A 75 -3.90 -6.66 -1.15
CA LEU A 75 -3.55 -6.87 0.25
C LEU A 75 -4.69 -6.47 1.21
N MET A 76 -5.33 -5.33 1.00
CA MET A 76 -6.47 -4.90 1.82
C MET A 76 -7.67 -5.87 1.70
N ALA A 77 -7.92 -6.38 0.50
CA ALA A 77 -8.96 -7.39 0.29
C ALA A 77 -8.63 -8.69 1.04
N ALA A 78 -7.37 -9.15 1.00
CA ALA A 78 -6.91 -10.33 1.73
C ALA A 78 -7.05 -10.15 3.26
N ASN A 79 -6.59 -9.02 3.80
CA ASN A 79 -6.78 -8.68 5.22
C ASN A 79 -8.27 -8.66 5.62
N GLY A 80 -9.13 -8.16 4.75
CA GLY A 80 -10.58 -8.20 4.95
C GLY A 80 -11.15 -9.61 5.03
N GLN A 81 -10.65 -10.57 4.23
CA GLN A 81 -11.06 -11.97 4.32
C GLN A 81 -10.55 -12.62 5.60
N LEU A 82 -9.31 -12.33 6.01
CA LEU A 82 -8.75 -12.83 7.26
C LEU A 82 -9.54 -12.33 8.48
N GLY A 83 -9.96 -11.06 8.48
CA GLY A 83 -10.84 -10.52 9.52
C GLY A 83 -12.18 -11.26 9.64
N LYS A 84 -12.77 -11.69 8.51
CA LYS A 84 -13.99 -12.51 8.50
C LYS A 84 -13.75 -13.90 9.07
N VAL A 85 -12.62 -14.53 8.72
CA VAL A 85 -12.21 -15.82 9.30
C VAL A 85 -12.08 -15.72 10.82
N GLY A 86 -11.38 -14.70 11.31
CA GLY A 86 -11.24 -14.46 12.76
C GLY A 86 -12.59 -14.23 13.45
N SER A 87 -13.50 -13.48 12.81
CA SER A 87 -14.86 -13.28 13.33
C SER A 87 -15.63 -14.59 13.46
N ASN A 88 -15.59 -15.44 12.43
CA ASN A 88 -16.27 -16.74 12.44
C ASN A 88 -15.70 -17.66 13.53
N LEU A 89 -14.37 -17.69 13.69
CA LEU A 89 -13.71 -18.46 14.75
C LEU A 89 -14.09 -17.96 16.14
N ASN A 90 -14.17 -16.64 16.32
CA ASN A 90 -14.59 -16.03 17.58
C ASN A 90 -16.06 -16.36 17.91
N GLN A 91 -16.95 -16.36 16.90
CA GLN A 91 -18.34 -16.77 17.06
C GLN A 91 -18.45 -18.25 17.47
N LEU A 92 -17.68 -19.13 16.83
CA LEU A 92 -17.61 -20.55 17.19
C LEU A 92 -17.14 -20.74 18.64
N THR A 93 -16.05 -20.09 19.01
CA THR A 93 -15.49 -20.17 20.37
C THR A 93 -16.48 -19.67 21.42
N ARG A 94 -17.17 -18.57 21.11
CA ARG A 94 -18.22 -18.03 21.99
C ARG A 94 -19.39 -19.00 22.15
N HIS A 95 -19.83 -19.64 21.07
CA HIS A 95 -20.91 -20.63 21.12
C HIS A 95 -20.53 -21.83 21.99
N LEU A 96 -19.30 -22.34 21.85
CA LEU A 96 -18.79 -23.45 22.63
C LEU A 96 -18.64 -23.12 24.12
N ASN A 97 -18.19 -21.91 24.45
CA ASN A 97 -18.05 -21.45 25.83
C ASN A 97 -19.39 -21.21 26.55
N GLN A 98 -20.51 -21.20 25.82
CA GLN A 98 -21.86 -20.92 26.33
C GLN A 98 -22.73 -22.19 26.44
N ASP A 99 -22.12 -23.36 26.64
CA ASP A 99 -22.76 -24.69 26.68
C ASP A 99 -23.29 -25.21 25.31
N GLY A 100 -22.81 -24.65 24.21
CA GLY A 100 -23.15 -25.11 22.85
C GLY A 100 -22.47 -26.43 22.48
N ALA A 101 -23.24 -27.38 21.97
CA ALA A 101 -22.70 -28.60 21.38
C ALA A 101 -21.78 -28.28 20.20
N TRP A 102 -20.78 -29.13 19.95
CA TRP A 102 -19.88 -28.97 18.81
C TRP A 102 -20.69 -28.87 17.51
N PRO A 103 -20.48 -27.85 16.65
CA PRO A 103 -21.12 -27.84 15.35
C PRO A 103 -20.69 -29.08 14.55
N HIS A 104 -21.58 -29.56 13.69
CA HIS A 104 -21.33 -30.78 12.90
C HIS A 104 -19.92 -30.76 12.28
N PRO A 105 -19.11 -31.82 12.43
CA PRO A 105 -17.73 -31.87 11.95
C PRO A 105 -17.49 -31.32 10.54
N ASP A 106 -18.41 -31.59 9.60
CA ASP A 106 -18.35 -31.11 8.21
C ASP A 106 -18.41 -29.58 8.09
N THR A 107 -19.07 -28.89 9.02
CA THR A 107 -19.12 -27.42 9.05
C THR A 107 -17.80 -26.85 9.56
N VAL A 108 -17.19 -27.50 10.54
CA VAL A 108 -15.86 -27.13 11.04
C VAL A 108 -14.80 -27.36 9.96
N GLN A 109 -14.86 -28.49 9.25
CA GLN A 109 -13.91 -28.74 8.17
C GLN A 109 -14.03 -27.76 7.01
N ARG A 110 -15.24 -27.48 6.53
CA ARG A 110 -15.44 -26.46 5.49
C ARG A 110 -14.94 -25.08 5.90
N LEU A 111 -14.99 -24.74 7.19
CA LEU A 111 -14.40 -23.51 7.70
C LEU A 111 -12.87 -23.56 7.59
N LEU A 112 -12.24 -24.64 8.05
CA LEU A 112 -10.78 -24.83 7.97
C LEU A 112 -10.28 -24.80 6.53
N ASP A 113 -10.96 -25.49 5.60
CA ASP A 113 -10.65 -25.44 4.16
C ASP A 113 -10.69 -24.00 3.62
N ARG A 114 -11.68 -23.21 4.06
CA ARG A 114 -11.83 -21.80 3.67
C ARG A 114 -10.71 -20.93 4.25
N VAL A 115 -10.27 -21.22 5.47
CA VAL A 115 -9.12 -20.55 6.10
C VAL A 115 -7.85 -20.87 5.32
N GLU A 116 -7.58 -22.14 5.04
CA GLU A 116 -6.40 -22.60 4.31
C GLU A 116 -6.34 -21.98 2.91
N ALA A 117 -7.45 -21.98 2.16
CA ALA A 117 -7.54 -21.32 0.86
C ALA A 117 -7.30 -19.80 0.94
N SER A 118 -7.72 -19.16 2.04
CA SER A 118 -7.49 -17.72 2.25
C SER A 118 -6.03 -17.42 2.58
N ILE A 119 -5.36 -18.30 3.34
CA ILE A 119 -3.92 -18.20 3.64
C ILE A 119 -3.11 -18.41 2.36
N ALA A 120 -3.42 -19.43 1.56
CA ALA A 120 -2.75 -19.65 0.29
C ALA A 120 -2.90 -18.46 -0.68
N GLY A 121 -4.08 -17.82 -0.71
CA GLY A 121 -4.30 -16.59 -1.47
C GLY A 121 -3.45 -15.41 -0.98
N LEU A 122 -3.22 -15.32 0.33
CA LEU A 122 -2.32 -14.31 0.92
C LEU A 122 -0.86 -14.60 0.54
N ASP A 123 -0.42 -15.85 0.61
CA ASP A 123 0.95 -16.24 0.25
C ASP A 123 1.26 -15.94 -1.22
N ILE A 124 0.31 -16.18 -2.13
CA ILE A 124 0.44 -15.80 -3.55
C ILE A 124 0.57 -14.28 -3.69
N ALA A 125 -0.27 -13.52 -2.98
CA ALA A 125 -0.20 -12.06 -3.03
C ALA A 125 1.15 -11.54 -2.48
N VAL A 126 1.67 -12.14 -1.40
CA VAL A 126 2.98 -11.82 -0.83
C VAL A 126 4.11 -12.17 -1.80
N ALA A 127 4.06 -13.34 -2.46
CA ALA A 127 5.05 -13.76 -3.46
C ALA A 127 5.14 -12.78 -4.64
N GLN A 128 3.99 -12.35 -5.17
CA GLN A 128 3.91 -11.34 -6.23
C GLN A 128 4.53 -10.00 -5.79
N ILE A 129 4.37 -9.62 -4.52
CA ILE A 129 4.97 -8.41 -3.96
C ILE A 129 6.50 -8.52 -3.89
N THR A 130 7.03 -9.69 -3.51
CA THR A 130 8.47 -9.91 -3.37
C THR A 130 9.20 -10.09 -4.70
N GLU A 131 8.53 -10.62 -5.73
CA GLU A 131 9.11 -10.81 -7.07
C GLU A 131 9.08 -9.54 -7.93
N ALA A 132 8.16 -8.61 -7.65
CA ALA A 132 8.05 -7.34 -8.38
C ALA A 132 9.05 -6.25 -7.91
N ARG A 133 10.00 -6.58 -7.02
CA ARG A 133 10.96 -5.64 -6.41
C ARG A 133 12.37 -5.81 -6.95
#